data_AF-A0A265Q4Z1-F1
#
_entry.id   AF-A0A265Q4Z1-F1
#
_cell.length_a   1.000
_cell.length_b   1.000
_cell.length_c   1.000
_cell.angle_alpha   90.00
_cell.angle_beta   90.00
_cell.angle_gamma   90.00
#
_symmetry.space_group_name_H-M   'P 1'
#
loop_
_entity.id
_entity.type
_entity.pdbx_description
1 polymer ?
#
loop_
_entity_poly.entity_id
_entity_poly.type
_entity_poly.pdbx_seq_one_letter_code
_entity_poly.pdbx_strand_id
1 'polypeptide(L)'
;MKHSFNITMPDYEKTSRVFIELPFNVWNLFNKKGAMRVKGSINEVPYECALIPRGNGVYLLPISKKIIEKSRISVGDTLNINMELADNNENNRPKVNESGEYRRIESVNYVEQPNARACGQACISMLAGVDVGDVMKAMNTKGSTSIGQLIEALDYYKIKHSGTNKRISKKNPNYSEVCILTVHMPNYNHWVLHFKGKFYDPEFGVLEECHPDGKITSYLEIYKD
;
A
#
# COMPACT_ATOMS: atom_id res chain seq x y z
N MET A 1 17.88 13.85 3.06
CA MET A 1 18.88 13.33 2.10
C MET A 1 18.39 13.63 0.69
N LYS A 2 19.25 14.21 -0.16
CA LYS A 2 18.96 14.48 -1.57
C LYS A 2 19.54 13.36 -2.43
N HIS A 3 18.79 12.90 -3.41
CA HIS A 3 19.21 11.90 -4.39
C HIS A 3 18.94 12.42 -5.80
N SER A 4 19.91 12.22 -6.69
CA SER A 4 19.82 12.64 -8.08
C SER A 4 20.13 11.48 -9.00
N PHE A 5 19.34 11.33 -10.07
CA PHE A 5 19.50 10.26 -11.05
C PHE A 5 18.96 10.71 -12.40
N ASN A 6 19.36 9.99 -13.45
CA ASN A 6 18.85 10.19 -14.80
C ASN A 6 17.97 9.01 -15.20
N ILE A 7 16.92 9.29 -15.96
CA ILE A 7 16.04 8.25 -16.52
C ILE A 7 15.47 8.70 -17.86
N THR A 8 15.31 7.76 -18.78
CA THR A 8 14.67 8.03 -20.07
C THR A 8 13.16 8.15 -19.90
N MET A 9 12.56 9.18 -20.50
CA MET A 9 11.12 9.36 -20.53
C MET A 9 10.48 8.15 -21.24
N PRO A 10 9.62 7.37 -20.55
CA PRO A 10 8.98 6.20 -21.15
C PRO A 10 7.97 6.62 -22.22
N ASP A 11 7.61 5.68 -23.09
CA ASP A 11 6.49 5.88 -24.01
C ASP A 11 5.17 6.00 -23.23
N TYR A 12 4.28 6.89 -23.68
CA TYR A 12 2.99 7.12 -23.06
C TYR A 12 1.97 7.69 -24.04
N GLU A 13 0.71 7.29 -23.88
CA GLU A 13 -0.38 7.93 -24.61
C GLU A 13 -0.62 9.34 -24.06
N LYS A 14 -0.74 10.36 -24.92
CA LYS A 14 -0.92 11.78 -24.53
C LYS A 14 -2.13 12.03 -23.62
N THR A 15 -3.12 11.13 -23.64
CA THR A 15 -4.32 11.17 -22.79
C THR A 15 -4.07 10.59 -21.39
N SER A 16 -3.07 9.72 -21.22
CA SER A 16 -2.75 8.98 -20.00
C SER A 16 -1.91 9.78 -19.00
N ARG A 17 -1.90 9.32 -17.74
CA ARG A 17 -0.97 9.81 -16.72
C ARG A 17 0.37 9.12 -16.93
N VAL A 18 1.46 9.89 -16.88
CA VAL A 18 2.82 9.34 -17.02
C VAL A 18 3.32 8.90 -15.65
N PHE A 19 3.88 7.70 -15.60
CA PHE A 19 4.52 7.14 -14.42
C PHE A 19 5.92 6.65 -14.79
N ILE A 20 6.89 6.95 -13.93
CA ILE A 20 8.26 6.46 -14.07
C ILE A 20 8.54 5.48 -12.94
N GLU A 21 8.94 4.26 -13.25
CA GLU A 21 9.47 3.35 -12.25
C GLU A 21 10.85 3.81 -11.80
N LEU A 22 11.03 3.98 -10.48
CA LEU A 22 12.30 4.42 -9.93
C LEU A 22 13.32 3.27 -10.03
N PRO A 23 14.52 3.51 -10.60
CA PRO A 23 15.48 2.45 -10.93
C PRO A 23 16.28 1.95 -9.71
N PHE A 24 15.78 2.17 -8.50
CA PHE A 24 16.44 1.83 -7.24
C PHE A 24 15.42 1.51 -6.16
N ASN A 25 15.88 0.80 -5.14
CA ASN A 25 15.05 0.51 -3.97
C ASN A 25 14.92 1.77 -3.10
N VAL A 26 13.71 2.34 -3.09
CA VAL A 26 13.41 3.58 -2.38
C VAL A 26 13.44 3.41 -0.86
N TRP A 27 13.17 2.20 -0.35
CA TRP A 27 13.26 1.92 1.08
C TRP A 27 14.69 2.05 1.57
N ASN A 28 15.64 1.49 0.82
CA ASN A 28 17.06 1.57 1.15
C ASN A 28 17.55 3.02 1.04
N LEU A 29 17.11 3.72 0.00
CA LEU A 29 17.49 5.11 -0.21
C LEU A 29 17.07 5.98 0.99
N PHE A 30 15.80 5.96 1.37
CA PHE A 30 15.30 6.86 2.43
C PHE A 30 15.27 6.23 3.83
N ASN A 31 15.78 5.00 3.99
CA ASN A 31 15.64 4.20 5.20
C ASN A 31 14.19 4.18 5.73
N LYS A 32 13.21 4.13 4.82
CA LYS A 32 11.79 4.33 5.12
C LYS A 32 10.91 3.47 4.23
N LYS A 33 9.98 2.74 4.84
CA LYS A 33 8.96 1.95 4.15
C LYS A 33 7.61 2.68 4.10
N GLY A 34 6.76 2.29 3.17
CA GLY A 34 5.38 2.77 3.05
C GLY A 34 5.24 4.09 2.28
N ALA A 35 4.11 4.77 2.49
CA ALA A 35 3.75 5.97 1.73
C ALA A 35 4.78 7.10 1.92
N MET A 36 5.40 7.51 0.80
CA MET A 36 6.42 8.54 0.74
C MET A 36 5.97 9.70 -0.14
N ARG A 37 6.04 10.92 0.41
CA ARG A 37 6.03 12.15 -0.40
C ARG A 37 7.45 12.62 -0.61
N VAL A 38 7.73 13.06 -1.81
CA VAL A 38 9.03 13.58 -2.22
C VAL A 38 8.85 14.96 -2.84
N LYS A 39 9.87 15.80 -2.69
CA LYS A 39 10.01 17.10 -3.36
C LYS A 39 11.35 17.12 -4.10
N GLY A 40 11.44 17.91 -5.17
CA GLY A 40 12.66 18.05 -5.95
C GLY A 40 12.40 18.79 -7.25
N SER A 41 13.19 18.52 -8.29
CA SER A 41 12.96 19.01 -9.64
C SER A 41 13.23 17.96 -10.72
N ILE A 42 12.54 18.12 -11.85
CA ILE A 42 12.74 17.37 -13.09
C ILE A 42 13.16 18.40 -14.13
N ASN A 43 14.37 18.27 -14.70
CA ASN A 43 14.95 19.26 -15.61
C ASN A 43 14.78 20.71 -15.09
N GLU A 44 15.16 20.94 -13.82
CA GLU A 44 15.04 22.21 -13.09
C GLU A 44 13.60 22.66 -12.74
N VAL A 45 12.56 22.01 -13.27
CA VAL A 45 11.17 22.32 -12.92
C VAL A 45 10.80 21.66 -11.59
N PRO A 46 10.45 22.44 -10.55
CA PRO A 46 10.16 21.89 -9.23
C PRO A 46 8.87 21.06 -9.21
N TYR A 47 8.88 20.01 -8.38
CA TYR A 47 7.72 19.17 -8.12
C TYR A 47 7.66 18.74 -6.65
N GLU A 48 6.44 18.43 -6.22
CA GLU A 48 6.19 17.69 -4.99
C GLU A 48 5.04 16.71 -5.23
N CYS A 49 5.24 15.43 -4.92
CA CYS A 49 4.21 14.42 -5.11
C CYS A 49 4.35 13.24 -4.14
N ALA A 50 3.30 12.44 -4.06
CA ALA A 50 3.37 11.13 -3.42
C ALA A 50 3.86 10.10 -4.45
N LEU A 51 4.84 9.28 -4.04
CA LEU A 51 5.26 8.11 -4.80
C LEU A 51 4.18 7.02 -4.71
N ILE A 52 4.03 6.24 -5.78
CA ILE A 52 3.06 5.14 -5.85
C ILE A 52 3.81 3.82 -5.59
N PRO A 53 3.60 3.16 -4.46
CA PRO A 53 4.25 1.89 -4.16
C PRO A 53 3.82 0.76 -5.09
N ARG A 54 4.76 -0.14 -5.37
CA ARG A 54 4.53 -1.45 -5.99
C ARG A 54 4.96 -2.62 -5.09
N GLY A 55 5.46 -2.32 -3.89
CA GLY A 55 6.00 -3.31 -2.94
C GLY A 55 7.50 -3.55 -3.15
N ASN A 56 8.15 -4.19 -2.17
CA ASN A 56 9.58 -4.54 -2.20
C ASN A 56 10.52 -3.37 -2.54
N GLY A 57 10.17 -2.15 -2.12
CA GLY A 57 10.96 -0.94 -2.38
C GLY A 57 10.83 -0.37 -3.79
N VAL A 58 9.97 -0.94 -4.64
CA VAL A 58 9.67 -0.42 -5.98
C VAL A 58 8.57 0.64 -5.89
N TYR A 59 8.80 1.80 -6.50
CA TYR A 59 7.86 2.92 -6.52
C TYR A 59 7.78 3.54 -7.90
N LEU A 60 6.60 4.05 -8.25
CA LEU A 60 6.40 4.89 -9.41
C LEU A 60 6.36 6.36 -9.01
N LEU A 61 7.07 7.19 -9.76
CA LEU A 61 7.01 8.63 -9.73
C LEU A 61 5.96 9.12 -10.74
N PRO A 62 4.82 9.69 -10.30
CA PRO A 62 3.87 10.31 -11.20
C PRO A 62 4.40 11.63 -11.75
N ILE A 63 4.38 11.80 -13.08
CA ILE A 63 4.72 13.05 -13.75
C ILE A 63 3.45 13.73 -14.24
N SER A 64 3.23 14.96 -13.77
CA SER A 64 2.08 15.76 -14.18
C SER A 64 2.27 16.35 -15.59
N LYS A 65 1.18 16.51 -16.35
CA LYS A 65 1.22 17.18 -17.67
C LYS A 65 1.87 18.56 -17.62
N LYS A 66 1.64 19.29 -16.52
CA LYS A 66 2.21 20.62 -16.28
C LYS A 66 3.74 20.61 -16.21
N ILE A 67 4.34 19.53 -15.69
CA ILE A 67 5.80 19.36 -15.67
C ILE A 67 6.30 19.03 -17.07
N ILE A 68 5.64 18.13 -17.78
CA ILE A 68 6.00 17.75 -19.16
C ILE A 68 6.01 19.00 -20.07
N GLU A 69 4.95 19.81 -20.01
CA GLU A 69 4.80 21.05 -20.78
C GLU A 69 5.88 22.09 -20.44
N LYS A 70 6.11 22.35 -19.14
CA LYS A 70 7.10 23.35 -18.70
C LYS A 70 8.53 22.94 -19.00
N SER A 71 8.82 21.64 -18.92
CA SER A 71 10.15 21.09 -19.11
C SER A 71 10.44 20.73 -20.58
N ARG A 72 9.44 20.89 -21.47
CA ARG A 72 9.49 20.54 -22.90
C ARG A 72 9.96 19.09 -23.15
N ILE A 73 9.55 18.18 -22.27
CA ILE A 73 9.95 16.77 -22.31
C ILE A 73 9.18 16.01 -23.39
N SER A 74 9.90 15.25 -24.21
CA SER A 74 9.39 14.31 -25.19
C SER A 74 9.72 12.87 -24.80
N VAL A 75 8.99 11.91 -25.39
CA VAL A 75 9.32 10.47 -25.25
C VAL A 75 10.75 10.24 -25.74
N GLY A 76 11.53 9.47 -24.96
CA GLY A 76 12.95 9.21 -25.26
C GLY A 76 13.93 10.25 -24.71
N ASP A 77 13.46 11.40 -24.21
CA ASP A 77 14.35 12.39 -23.59
C ASP A 77 14.94 11.86 -22.28
N THR A 78 16.17 12.27 -21.98
CA THR A 78 16.77 12.01 -20.67
C THR A 78 16.28 13.04 -19.67
N LEU A 79 15.72 12.57 -18.56
CA LEU A 79 15.25 13.39 -17.45
C LEU A 79 16.31 13.44 -16.37
N ASN A 80 16.73 14.63 -15.97
CA ASN A 80 17.50 14.82 -14.76
C ASN A 80 16.54 15.03 -13.59
N ILE A 81 16.48 14.06 -12.67
CA ILE A 81 15.58 14.09 -11.53
C ILE A 81 16.41 14.22 -10.27
N ASN A 82 16.08 15.21 -9.45
CA ASN A 82 16.48 15.23 -8.05
C ASN A 82 15.25 15.06 -7.16
N MET A 83 15.48 14.45 -6.01
CA MET A 83 14.44 14.18 -5.03
C MET A 83 14.99 14.14 -3.61
N GLU A 84 14.15 14.56 -2.68
CA GLU A 84 14.29 14.35 -1.24
C GLU A 84 12.91 14.11 -0.64
N LEU A 85 12.86 13.55 0.58
CA LEU A 85 11.59 13.45 1.30
C LEU A 85 11.00 14.85 1.49
N ALA A 86 9.73 15.02 1.13
CA ALA A 86 9.00 16.22 1.49
C ALA A 86 8.76 16.19 3.01
N ASP A 87 9.08 17.28 3.70
CA ASP A 87 8.85 17.43 5.13
C ASP A 87 7.36 17.18 5.41
N ASN A 88 7.05 16.04 6.03
CA ASN A 88 5.75 15.78 6.58
C ASN A 88 5.99 15.47 8.05
N ASN A 89 5.82 16.49 8.90
CA ASN A 89 5.70 16.41 10.36
C ASN A 89 5.79 14.97 10.89
N GLU A 90 7.00 14.51 11.23
CA GLU A 90 7.20 13.24 11.93
C GLU A 90 6.43 13.18 13.26
N ASN A 91 6.01 14.35 13.76
CA ASN A 91 5.32 14.53 15.04
C ASN A 91 3.87 14.04 15.09
N ASN A 92 3.26 13.59 13.98
CA ASN A 92 1.85 13.16 13.96
C ASN A 92 1.60 11.72 13.49
N ARG A 93 2.65 10.92 13.25
CA ARG A 93 2.49 9.47 13.04
C ARG A 93 2.80 8.75 14.36
N PRO A 94 1.93 7.85 14.85
CA PRO A 94 2.24 7.08 16.04
C PRO A 94 3.53 6.29 15.80
N LYS A 95 4.51 6.50 16.68
CA LYS A 95 5.82 5.83 16.60
C LYS A 95 5.61 4.33 16.68
N VAL A 96 5.93 3.62 15.60
CA VAL A 96 6.02 2.15 15.61
C VAL A 96 7.24 1.77 16.42
N ASN A 97 7.13 0.78 17.31
CA ASN A 97 8.24 0.27 18.11
C ASN A 97 9.50 0.08 17.24
N GLU A 98 10.57 0.80 17.62
CA GLU A 98 11.83 0.95 16.86
C GLU A 98 12.73 -0.30 16.93
N SER A 99 12.25 -1.42 17.51
CA SER A 99 13.05 -2.63 17.76
C SER A 99 13.42 -3.41 16.50
N GLY A 100 12.86 -3.08 15.33
CA GLY A 100 13.18 -3.76 14.06
C GLY A 100 12.66 -5.20 13.95
N GLU A 101 12.07 -5.75 15.01
CA GLU A 101 11.49 -7.08 15.05
C GLU A 101 10.10 -7.11 14.42
N TYR A 102 9.80 -8.19 13.69
CA TYR A 102 8.49 -8.43 13.11
C TYR A 102 7.50 -8.88 14.19
N ARG A 103 6.25 -8.38 14.09
CA ARG A 103 5.16 -8.75 14.99
C ARG A 103 4.71 -10.19 14.71
N ARG A 104 4.62 -10.97 15.78
CA ARG A 104 3.95 -12.28 15.79
C ARG A 104 2.47 -12.10 16.08
N ILE A 105 1.60 -12.73 15.30
CA ILE A 105 0.14 -12.63 15.45
C ILE A 105 -0.38 -13.87 16.15
N GLU A 106 -0.58 -13.77 17.46
CA GLU A 106 -1.07 -14.88 18.29
C GLU A 106 -2.59 -14.89 18.43
N SER A 107 -3.20 -13.70 18.42
CA SER A 107 -4.63 -13.44 18.52
C SER A 107 -5.00 -12.17 17.75
N VAL A 108 -6.27 -12.05 17.36
CA VAL A 108 -6.85 -10.84 16.77
C VAL A 108 -8.13 -10.50 17.51
N ASN A 109 -8.36 -9.21 17.76
CA ASN A 109 -9.63 -8.71 18.26
C ASN A 109 -10.42 -8.14 17.09
N TYR A 110 -11.73 -8.36 17.07
CA TYR A 110 -12.60 -7.81 16.05
C TYR A 110 -12.59 -6.28 16.06
N VAL A 111 -12.53 -5.67 14.87
CA VAL A 111 -12.62 -4.23 14.67
C VAL A 111 -13.62 -3.97 13.54
N GLU A 112 -14.69 -3.25 13.87
CA GLU A 112 -15.67 -2.78 12.90
C GLU A 112 -15.11 -1.63 12.06
N GLN A 113 -15.46 -1.57 10.78
CA GLN A 113 -15.03 -0.49 9.91
C GLN A 113 -15.70 0.83 10.31
N PRO A 114 -14.93 1.92 10.52
CA PRO A 114 -15.50 3.22 10.91
C PRO A 114 -16.32 3.89 9.79
N ASN A 115 -16.19 3.41 8.56
CA ASN A 115 -16.99 3.82 7.40
C ASN A 115 -16.88 2.77 6.29
N ALA A 116 -17.76 2.88 5.28
CA ALA A 116 -17.86 1.95 4.14
C ALA A 116 -16.59 1.83 3.25
N ARG A 117 -15.55 2.63 3.48
CA ARG A 117 -14.28 2.59 2.72
C ARG A 117 -13.10 2.10 3.57
N ALA A 118 -13.35 1.69 4.81
CA ALA A 118 -12.32 1.40 5.80
C ALA A 118 -12.09 -0.10 6.08
N CYS A 119 -12.67 -1.01 5.30
CA CYS A 119 -12.51 -2.46 5.51
C CYS A 119 -11.04 -2.92 5.51
N GLY A 120 -10.21 -2.37 4.62
CA GLY A 120 -8.77 -2.68 4.58
C GLY A 120 -8.03 -2.17 5.83
N GLN A 121 -8.36 -0.98 6.30
CA GLN A 121 -7.79 -0.35 7.48
C GLN A 121 -8.17 -1.13 8.74
N ALA A 122 -9.41 -1.60 8.82
CA ALA A 122 -9.87 -2.48 9.89
C ALA A 122 -9.08 -3.80 9.91
N CYS A 123 -8.85 -4.44 8.75
CA CYS A 123 -8.00 -5.64 8.66
C CYS A 123 -6.59 -5.40 9.20
N ILE A 124 -5.96 -4.27 8.83
CA ILE A 124 -4.65 -3.89 9.35
C ILE A 124 -4.70 -3.63 10.86
N SER A 125 -5.73 -2.95 11.35
CA SER A 125 -5.93 -2.68 12.79
C SER A 125 -6.02 -3.97 13.60
N MET A 126 -6.77 -4.96 13.12
CA MET A 126 -6.90 -6.28 13.76
C MET A 126 -5.56 -7.04 13.79
N LEU A 127 -4.81 -7.04 12.69
CA LEU A 127 -3.50 -7.71 12.60
C LEU A 127 -2.43 -6.99 13.44
N ALA A 128 -2.47 -5.65 13.48
CA ALA A 128 -1.52 -4.84 14.22
C ALA A 128 -1.87 -4.75 15.71
N GLY A 129 -3.12 -4.97 16.12
CA GLY A 129 -3.56 -4.75 17.48
C GLY A 129 -3.49 -3.27 17.89
N VAL A 130 -3.78 -2.35 16.95
CA VAL A 130 -3.75 -0.90 17.17
C VAL A 130 -5.07 -0.27 16.75
N ASP A 131 -5.36 0.95 17.21
CA ASP A 131 -6.59 1.66 16.88
C ASP A 131 -6.77 1.88 15.37
N VAL A 132 -8.00 1.70 14.87
CA VAL A 132 -8.30 1.86 13.44
C VAL A 132 -8.13 3.30 12.96
N GLY A 133 -8.36 4.29 13.82
CA GLY A 133 -8.11 5.70 13.52
C GLY A 133 -6.63 5.99 13.32
N ASP A 134 -5.76 5.35 14.10
CA ASP A 134 -4.31 5.45 13.91
C ASP A 134 -3.84 4.76 12.63
N VAL A 135 -4.44 3.62 12.27
CA VAL A 135 -4.24 2.99 10.96
C VAL A 135 -4.70 3.92 9.82
N MET A 136 -5.86 4.55 9.95
CA MET A 136 -6.36 5.49 8.94
C MET A 136 -5.42 6.68 8.74
N LYS A 137 -4.87 7.24 9.83
CA LYS A 137 -3.85 8.31 9.77
C LYS A 137 -2.57 7.82 9.09
N ALA A 138 -2.11 6.62 9.44
CA ALA A 138 -0.88 6.04 8.90
C ALA A 138 -1.00 5.73 7.39
N MET A 139 -2.13 5.17 6.96
CA MET A 139 -2.39 4.81 5.56
C MET A 139 -2.76 6.04 4.70
N ASN A 140 -3.33 7.10 5.30
CA ASN A 140 -3.73 8.34 4.65
C ASN A 140 -4.54 8.12 3.35
N THR A 141 -5.44 7.14 3.36
CA THR A 141 -6.21 6.74 2.18
C THR A 141 -7.42 7.66 1.99
N LYS A 142 -7.55 8.28 0.80
CA LYS A 142 -8.70 9.14 0.43
C LYS A 142 -9.85 8.36 -0.25
N GLY A 143 -9.99 7.06 -0.01
CA GLY A 143 -10.89 6.15 -0.73
C GLY A 143 -10.86 4.71 -0.21
N SER A 144 -11.28 3.76 -1.04
CA SER A 144 -11.12 2.33 -0.74
C SER A 144 -9.64 1.93 -0.76
N THR A 145 -9.28 0.97 0.07
CA THR A 145 -7.89 0.51 0.22
C THR A 145 -7.51 -0.44 -0.91
N SER A 146 -6.41 -0.13 -1.60
CA SER A 146 -5.80 -1.02 -2.58
C SER A 146 -4.88 -2.05 -1.92
N ILE A 147 -4.60 -3.15 -2.63
CA ILE A 147 -3.66 -4.18 -2.16
C ILE A 147 -2.26 -3.62 -1.86
N GLY A 148 -1.77 -2.67 -2.67
CA GLY A 148 -0.47 -2.05 -2.44
C GLY A 148 -0.43 -1.30 -1.11
N GLN A 149 -1.53 -0.64 -0.74
CA GLN A 149 -1.65 0.05 0.54
C GLN A 149 -1.76 -0.92 1.73
N LEU A 150 -2.39 -2.08 1.56
CA LEU A 150 -2.35 -3.13 2.59
C LEU A 150 -0.92 -3.61 2.82
N ILE A 151 -0.19 -3.93 1.76
CA ILE A 151 1.21 -4.36 1.83
C ILE A 151 2.07 -3.30 2.55
N GLU A 152 1.93 -2.04 2.17
CA GLU A 152 2.64 -0.94 2.84
C GLU A 152 2.31 -0.82 4.33
N ALA A 153 1.03 -0.96 4.67
CA ALA A 153 0.60 -0.86 6.05
C ALA A 153 1.14 -2.02 6.87
N LEU A 154 1.16 -3.25 6.33
CA LEU A 154 1.77 -4.39 6.98
C LEU A 154 3.28 -4.18 7.16
N ASP A 155 3.99 -3.69 6.14
CA ASP A 155 5.41 -3.32 6.22
C ASP A 155 5.67 -2.24 7.30
N TYR A 156 4.79 -1.24 7.39
CA TYR A 156 4.84 -0.18 8.39
C TYR A 156 4.67 -0.72 9.81
N TYR A 157 3.68 -1.60 10.01
CA TYR A 157 3.43 -2.25 11.30
C TYR A 157 4.34 -3.45 11.58
N LYS A 158 5.33 -3.71 10.70
CA LYS A 158 6.28 -4.84 10.81
C LYS A 158 5.57 -6.18 10.89
N ILE A 159 4.55 -6.40 10.08
CA ILE A 159 3.85 -7.69 9.96
C ILE A 159 4.38 -8.40 8.71
N LYS A 160 4.85 -9.63 8.85
CA LYS A 160 5.38 -10.40 7.71
C LYS A 160 4.26 -10.88 6.80
N HIS A 161 4.48 -10.83 5.49
CA HIS A 161 3.47 -11.18 4.48
C HIS A 161 4.10 -11.69 3.18
N SER A 162 3.29 -12.33 2.34
CA SER A 162 3.73 -12.83 1.02
C SER A 162 4.11 -11.73 0.02
N GLY A 163 3.69 -10.48 0.27
CA GLY A 163 3.98 -9.33 -0.59
C GLY A 163 3.24 -9.35 -1.93
N THR A 164 2.38 -10.35 -2.16
CA THR A 164 1.60 -10.54 -3.37
C THR A 164 0.23 -11.12 -3.03
N ASN A 165 -0.80 -10.63 -3.73
CA ASN A 165 -2.15 -11.17 -3.62
C ASN A 165 -2.30 -12.38 -4.53
N LYS A 166 -2.54 -13.55 -3.94
CA LYS A 166 -2.61 -14.84 -4.65
C LYS A 166 -4.06 -15.12 -5.07
N ARG A 167 -4.28 -15.37 -6.36
CA ARG A 167 -5.61 -15.70 -6.89
C ARG A 167 -6.04 -17.11 -6.49
N ILE A 168 -7.26 -17.26 -5.98
CA ILE A 168 -7.88 -18.56 -5.75
C ILE A 168 -8.33 -19.14 -7.08
N SER A 169 -7.97 -20.40 -7.32
CA SER A 169 -8.32 -21.10 -8.56
C SER A 169 -8.43 -22.60 -8.33
N LYS A 170 -8.88 -23.36 -9.33
CA LYS A 170 -8.89 -24.84 -9.25
C LYS A 170 -7.50 -25.44 -8.94
N LYS A 171 -6.42 -24.76 -9.33
CA LYS A 171 -5.03 -25.19 -9.06
C LYS A 171 -4.51 -24.76 -7.69
N ASN A 172 -5.14 -23.75 -7.07
CA ASN A 172 -4.80 -23.25 -5.74
C ASN A 172 -6.11 -22.90 -5.02
N PRO A 173 -6.86 -23.91 -4.54
CA PRO A 173 -8.20 -23.70 -3.98
C PRO A 173 -8.14 -23.14 -2.55
N ASN A 174 -7.00 -23.28 -1.88
CA ASN A 174 -6.86 -23.01 -0.46
C ASN A 174 -6.12 -21.68 -0.24
N TYR A 175 -6.59 -20.93 0.75
CA TYR A 175 -5.91 -19.77 1.31
C TYR A 175 -5.25 -20.13 2.65
N SER A 176 -4.32 -19.30 3.10
CA SER A 176 -3.57 -19.55 4.33
C SER A 176 -4.44 -19.34 5.59
N GLU A 177 -4.04 -19.97 6.69
CA GLU A 177 -4.75 -19.88 7.98
C GLU A 177 -4.86 -18.44 8.50
N VAL A 178 -3.88 -17.60 8.18
CA VAL A 178 -3.94 -16.15 8.38
C VAL A 178 -3.75 -15.44 7.04
N CYS A 179 -4.77 -14.71 6.59
CA CYS A 179 -4.70 -13.92 5.37
C CYS A 179 -5.74 -12.80 5.34
N ILE A 180 -5.46 -11.77 4.54
CA ILE A 180 -6.48 -10.81 4.13
C ILE A 180 -7.09 -11.31 2.82
N LEU A 181 -8.38 -11.61 2.84
CA LEU A 181 -9.16 -12.09 1.71
C LEU A 181 -9.70 -10.91 0.89
N THR A 182 -9.62 -11.05 -0.44
CA THR A 182 -10.40 -10.22 -1.36
C THR A 182 -11.75 -10.91 -1.59
N VAL A 183 -12.82 -10.28 -1.15
CA VAL A 183 -14.19 -10.78 -1.31
C VAL A 183 -14.93 -9.88 -2.29
N HIS A 184 -15.49 -10.47 -3.35
CA HIS A 184 -16.34 -9.76 -4.29
C HIS A 184 -17.79 -9.89 -3.80
N MET A 185 -18.35 -8.79 -3.33
CA MET A 185 -19.76 -8.64 -3.01
C MET A 185 -20.53 -8.26 -4.28
N PRO A 186 -21.87 -8.33 -4.31
CA PRO A 186 -22.65 -8.04 -5.51
C PRO A 186 -22.37 -6.66 -6.11
N ASN A 187 -22.10 -5.65 -5.28
CA ASN A 187 -21.97 -4.25 -5.70
C ASN A 187 -20.60 -3.62 -5.44
N TYR A 188 -19.69 -4.31 -4.73
CA TYR A 188 -18.41 -3.75 -4.31
C TYR A 188 -17.40 -4.85 -3.98
N ASN A 189 -16.13 -4.45 -3.87
CA ASN A 189 -15.07 -5.32 -3.38
C ASN A 189 -14.83 -5.04 -1.90
N HIS A 190 -14.53 -6.09 -1.14
CA HIS A 190 -14.39 -6.06 0.30
C HIS A 190 -13.12 -6.77 0.76
N TRP A 191 -12.60 -6.35 1.91
CA TRP A 191 -11.46 -6.97 2.57
C TRP A 191 -11.92 -7.63 3.85
N VAL A 192 -11.63 -8.93 4.00
CA VAL A 192 -11.98 -9.71 5.18
C VAL A 192 -10.72 -10.34 5.75
N LEU A 193 -10.54 -10.29 7.07
CA LEU A 193 -9.43 -10.99 7.71
C LEU A 193 -9.85 -12.42 8.03
N HIS A 194 -9.16 -13.40 7.46
CA HIS A 194 -9.28 -14.79 7.89
C HIS A 194 -8.18 -15.09 8.93
N PHE A 195 -8.59 -15.62 10.08
CA PHE A 195 -7.68 -16.00 11.15
C PHE A 195 -8.19 -17.25 11.87
N LYS A 196 -7.41 -18.34 11.81
CA LYS A 196 -7.68 -19.61 12.52
C LYS A 196 -9.10 -20.15 12.27
N GLY A 197 -9.55 -20.14 11.01
CA GLY A 197 -10.84 -20.69 10.59
C GLY A 197 -12.02 -19.74 10.74
N LYS A 198 -11.82 -18.53 11.26
CA LYS A 198 -12.88 -17.51 11.39
C LYS A 198 -12.68 -16.35 10.45
N PHE A 199 -13.78 -15.74 10.05
CA PHE A 199 -13.83 -14.58 9.15
C PHE A 199 -14.17 -13.34 9.97
N TYR A 200 -13.18 -12.50 10.18
CA TYR A 200 -13.33 -11.21 10.83
C TYR A 200 -13.68 -10.20 9.74
N ASP A 201 -14.97 -10.05 9.49
CA ASP A 201 -15.53 -9.18 8.48
C ASP A 201 -15.78 -7.77 9.07
N PRO A 202 -15.06 -6.74 8.62
CA PRO A 202 -15.22 -5.39 9.18
C PRO A 202 -16.63 -4.80 9.07
N GLU A 203 -17.49 -5.34 8.22
CA GLU A 203 -18.87 -4.91 8.03
C GLU A 203 -19.89 -5.85 8.71
N PHE A 204 -19.61 -7.16 8.74
CA PHE A 204 -20.58 -8.17 9.18
C PHE A 204 -20.23 -8.87 10.50
N GLY A 205 -19.11 -8.55 11.13
CA GLY A 205 -18.69 -9.13 12.41
C GLY A 205 -17.79 -10.35 12.26
N VAL A 206 -17.74 -11.19 13.31
CA VAL A 206 -16.97 -12.45 13.28
C VAL A 206 -17.89 -13.59 12.84
N LEU A 207 -17.57 -14.20 11.72
CA LEU A 207 -18.35 -15.27 11.10
C LEU A 207 -17.57 -16.59 11.09
N GLU A 208 -18.29 -17.72 11.12
CA GLU A 208 -17.71 -19.06 10.95
C GLU A 208 -17.47 -19.41 9.47
N GLU A 209 -18.10 -18.68 8.55
CA GLU A 209 -17.92 -18.79 7.12
C GLU A 209 -17.93 -17.42 6.45
N CYS A 210 -17.41 -17.32 5.22
CA CYS A 210 -17.50 -16.08 4.45
C CYS A 210 -18.97 -15.71 4.21
N HIS A 211 -19.28 -14.41 4.25
CA HIS A 211 -20.64 -13.92 3.98
C HIS A 211 -21.22 -14.56 2.70
N PRO A 212 -22.48 -15.05 2.71
CA PRO A 212 -23.02 -15.88 1.63
C PRO A 212 -23.08 -15.18 0.27
N ASP A 213 -23.30 -13.86 0.26
CA ASP A 213 -23.29 -13.06 -0.97
C ASP A 213 -21.86 -12.74 -1.47
N GLY A 214 -20.85 -13.06 -0.68
CA GLY A 214 -19.46 -12.76 -0.95
C GLY A 214 -18.73 -13.93 -1.61
N LYS A 215 -18.03 -13.66 -2.71
CA LYS A 215 -17.14 -14.63 -3.35
C LYS A 215 -15.69 -14.30 -3.08
N ILE A 216 -14.97 -15.20 -2.40
CA ILE A 216 -13.52 -15.08 -2.20
C ILE A 216 -12.82 -15.29 -3.55
N THR A 217 -12.00 -14.32 -3.98
CA THR A 217 -11.30 -14.38 -5.28
C THR A 217 -9.78 -14.47 -5.15
N SER A 218 -9.22 -13.95 -4.06
CA SER A 218 -7.78 -13.93 -3.80
C SER A 218 -7.48 -13.70 -2.32
N TYR A 219 -6.23 -13.94 -1.93
CA TYR A 219 -5.76 -13.75 -0.57
C TYR A 219 -4.32 -13.19 -0.52
N LEU A 220 -4.08 -12.29 0.43
CA LEU A 220 -2.76 -11.85 0.85
C LEU A 220 -2.37 -12.62 2.11
N GLU A 221 -1.40 -13.51 1.99
CA GLU A 221 -0.94 -14.37 3.09
C GLU A 221 -0.12 -13.57 4.11
N ILE A 222 -0.40 -13.82 5.39
CA ILE A 222 0.31 -13.24 6.52
C ILE A 222 1.12 -14.34 7.19
N TYR A 223 2.42 -14.11 7.38
CA TYR A 223 3.30 -15.08 8.03
C TYR A 223 3.26 -14.90 9.55
N LYS A 224 3.23 -16.03 10.25
CA LYS A 224 3.13 -16.06 11.71
C LYS A 224 4.49 -15.84 12.40
N ASP A 225 5.61 -16.01 11.70
CA ASP A 225 6.96 -16.02 12.27
C ASP A 225 7.93 -15.11 11.52
#